data_AF-A0A8S2XJQ1-F1
#
_entry.id   AF-A0A8S2XJQ1-F1
#
_cell.length_a   1.000
_cell.length_b   1.000
_cell.length_c   1.000
_cell.angle_alpha   90.00
_cell.angle_beta   90.00
_cell.angle_gamma   90.00
#
_symmetry.space_group_name_H-M   'P 1'
#
loop_
_entity.id
_entity.type
_entity.pdbx_description
1 polymer ?
#
loop_
_entity_poly.entity_id
_entity_poly.type
_entity_poly.pdbx_seq_one_letter_code
_entity_poly.pdbx_strand_id
1 'polypeptide(L)' 'MGSPLAPILANLFMNELEKEIDKYTGKKPEIYLRYVDDIFSIIHGTQKDIAKFVKFMNKLDPSIKFTVEVQNSNKLPFLD' A
#
# COMPACT_ATOMS: atom_id res chain seq x y z
N MET A 1 21.10 -5.19 -5.48
CA MET A 1 21.65 -3.88 -5.02
C MET A 1 22.21 -3.16 -6.24
N GLY A 2 21.44 -2.20 -6.75
CA GLY A 2 21.61 -1.59 -8.08
C GLY A 2 22.06 -0.13 -8.03
N SER A 3 21.74 0.61 -9.09
CA SER A 3 22.08 2.03 -9.27
C SER A 3 21.76 2.89 -8.05
N PRO A 4 22.65 3.81 -7.63
CA PRO A 4 22.42 4.70 -6.49
C PRO A 4 21.21 5.62 -6.65
N LEU A 5 20.75 5.86 -7.88
CA LEU A 5 19.58 6.68 -8.18
C LEU A 5 18.25 5.91 -8.11
N ALA A 6 18.30 4.58 -8.22
CA ALA A 6 17.08 3.76 -8.29
C ALA A 6 16.18 3.91 -7.06
N PRO A 7 16.68 3.93 -5.80
CA PRO A 7 15.82 4.09 -4.63
C PRO A 7 15.09 5.44 -4.59
N ILE A 8 15.75 6.51 -5.04
CA ILE A 8 15.16 7.86 -5.09
C ILE A 8 14.04 7.90 -6.12
N LEU A 9 14.27 7.35 -7.31
CA LEU A 9 13.26 7.26 -8.36
C LEU A 9 12.07 6.40 -7.95
N ALA A 10 12.32 5.25 -7.31
CA ALA A 10 11.26 4.40 -6.77
C ALA A 10 10.41 5.14 -5.73
N ASN A 11 11.05 5.85 -4.81
CA ASN A 11 10.33 6.65 -3.81
C ASN A 11 9.51 7.78 -4.44
N LEU A 12 10.05 8.48 -5.44
CA LEU A 12 9.33 9.53 -6.15
C LEU A 12 8.10 8.97 -6.87
N PHE A 13 8.26 7.87 -7.60
CA PHE A 13 7.17 7.23 -8.31
C PHE A 13 6.07 6.75 -7.35
N MET A 14 6.45 6.03 -6.29
CA MET A 14 5.50 5.56 -5.28
C MET A 14 4.77 6.71 -4.60
N ASN A 15 5.46 7.80 -4.29
CA ASN A 15 4.83 8.98 -3.69
C ASN A 15 3.79 9.64 -4.61
N GLU A 16 4.01 9.67 -5.93
CA GLU A 16 2.98 10.14 -6.87
C GLU A 16 1.78 9.19 -6.95
N LEU A 17 2.03 7.88 -6.95
CA LEU A 17 0.96 6.86 -6.96
C LEU A 17 0.13 6.91 -5.68
N GLU A 18 0.76 7.13 -4.53
CA GLU A 18 0.11 7.24 -3.22
C GLU A 18 -0.85 8.43 -3.12
N LYS A 19 -0.63 9.53 -3.85
CA LYS A 19 -1.58 10.66 -3.90
C LYS A 19 -2.94 10.26 -4.48
N GLU A 20 -3.00 9.20 -5.29
CA GLU A 20 -4.25 8.70 -5.85
C GLU A 20 -5.17 8.08 -4.78
N ILE A 21 -4.64 7.74 -3.58
CA ILE A 21 -5.42 7.27 -2.44
C ILE A 21 -6.55 8.27 -2.09
N ASP A 22 -6.31 9.56 -2.27
CA ASP A 22 -7.32 10.60 -1.98
C ASP A 22 -8.53 10.53 -2.89
N LYS A 23 -8.40 9.95 -4.09
CA LYS A 23 -9.49 9.78 -5.04
C LYS A 23 -10.35 8.54 -4.74
N TYR A 24 -9.89 7.65 -3.85
CA TYR A 24 -10.66 6.47 -3.46
C TYR A 24 -11.90 6.87 -2.64
N THR A 25 -13.10 6.42 -3.02
CA THR A 25 -14.35 6.81 -2.34
C THR A 25 -14.78 5.84 -1.23
N GLY A 26 -14.07 4.72 -1.06
CA GLY A 26 -14.36 3.73 -0.01
C GLY A 26 -13.66 4.02 1.33
N LYS A 27 -13.49 2.98 2.15
CA LYS A 27 -12.74 3.08 3.40
C LYS A 27 -11.25 3.26 3.11
N LYS A 28 -10.75 4.47 3.34
CA LYS A 28 -9.34 4.82 3.19
C LYS A 28 -8.53 4.43 4.43
N PRO A 29 -7.20 4.31 4.29
CA PRO A 29 -6.29 4.26 5.42
C PRO A 29 -6.44 5.50 6.32
N GLU A 30 -6.55 5.28 7.62
CA GLU A 30 -6.33 6.32 8.63
C GLU A 30 -4.83 6.57 8.81
N ILE A 31 -4.04 5.49 8.79
CA ILE A 31 -2.58 5.53 8.81
C ILE A 31 -2.08 4.82 7.57
N TYR A 32 -1.14 5.43 6.85
CA TYR A 32 -0.44 4.85 5.72
C TYR A 32 1.04 5.21 5.81
N LEU A 33 1.89 4.25 6.15
CA LEU A 33 3.32 4.43 6.32
C LEU A 33 4.06 3.46 5.40
N ARG A 34 4.91 3.97 4.51
CA ARG A 34 5.73 3.15 3.63
C ARG A 34 7.19 3.19 4.04
N TYR A 35 7.83 2.02 4.09
CA TYR A 35 9.26 1.84 4.24
C TYR A 35 9.80 1.03 3.07
N VAL A 36 10.40 1.73 2.10
CA VAL A 36 10.84 1.14 0.82
C VAL A 36 9.66 0.45 0.11
N ASP A 37 9.60 -0.87 0.15
CA ASP A 37 8.59 -1.70 -0.51
C ASP A 37 7.46 -2.12 0.46
N ASP A 38 7.70 -2.05 1.77
CA ASP A 38 6.73 -2.45 2.79
C ASP A 38 5.80 -1.31 3.20
N ILE A 39 4.53 -1.62 3.39
CA ILE A 39 3.51 -0.64 3.80
C ILE A 39 2.81 -1.13 5.05
N PHE A 40 2.87 -0.31 6.10
CA PHE A 40 2.02 -0.43 7.28
C PHE A 40 0.80 0.47 7.12
N SER A 41 -0.39 -0.11 7.22
CA SER A 41 -1.64 0.63 7.01
C SER A 41 -2.70 0.21 8.01
N ILE A 42 -3.45 1.19 8.52
CA ILE A 42 -4.62 0.98 9.37
C ILE A 42 -5.86 1.43 8.61
N ILE A 43 -6.75 0.50 8.29
CA ILE A 43 -8.04 0.78 7.63
C ILE A 43 -9.17 0.28 8.54
N HIS A 44 -10.04 1.19 8.98
CA HIS A 44 -11.25 0.84 9.73
C HIS A 44 -12.32 0.28 8.80
N GLY A 45 -12.57 -1.02 8.89
CA GLY A 45 -13.61 -1.66 8.09
C GLY A 45 -13.53 -3.18 8.11
N THR A 46 -14.23 -3.80 7.16
CA THR A 46 -14.19 -5.24 6.97
C THR A 46 -13.02 -5.66 6.08
N GLN A 47 -12.66 -6.94 6.10
CA GLN A 47 -11.68 -7.50 5.16
C GLN A 47 -12.07 -7.27 3.68
N LYS A 48 -13.38 -7.16 3.38
CA LYS A 48 -13.86 -6.81 2.04
C LYS A 48 -13.53 -5.37 1.65
N ASP A 49 -13.52 -4.45 2.61
CA ASP A 49 -13.18 -3.04 2.35
C ASP A 49 -11.69 -2.91 2.06
N ILE A 50 -10.84 -3.63 2.81
CA ILE A 50 -9.41 -3.76 2.53
C ILE A 50 -9.19 -4.33 1.11
N ALA A 51 -9.89 -5.42 0.76
CA ALA A 51 -9.77 -6.02 -0.57
C ALA A 51 -10.19 -5.06 -1.70
N LYS A 52 -11.23 -4.23 -1.49
CA LYS A 52 -11.64 -3.19 -2.45
C LYS A 52 -10.59 -2.09 -2.58
N PHE A 53 -9.98 -1.67 -1.47
CA PHE A 53 -8.89 -0.69 -1.48
C PHE A 53 -7.67 -1.21 -2.23
N VAL A 54 -7.22 -2.43 -1.94
CA VAL A 54 -6.10 -3.07 -2.65
C VAL A 54 -6.41 -3.25 -4.14
N LYS A 55 -7.66 -3.63 -4.48
CA LYS A 55 -8.10 -3.69 -5.88
C LYS A 55 -8.09 -2.32 -6.57
N PHE A 56 -8.37 -1.24 -5.85
CA PHE A 56 -8.24 0.11 -6.37
C PHE A 56 -6.77 0.47 -6.61
N MET A 57 -5.88 0.23 -5.63
CA MET A 57 -4.44 0.50 -5.77
C MET A 57 -3.82 -0.26 -6.95
N ASN A 58 -4.16 -1.55 -7.10
CA ASN A 58 -3.72 -2.40 -8.22
C ASN A 58 -4.28 -2.01 -9.59
N LYS A 59 -5.18 -1.03 -9.68
CA LYS A 59 -5.65 -0.48 -10.95
C LYS A 59 -4.90 0.80 -11.36
N LEU A 60 -4.13 1.40 -10.45
CA LEU A 60 -3.44 2.66 -10.72
C LEU A 60 -2.31 2.48 -11.72
N ASP A 61 -1.52 1.41 -11.57
CA ASP A 61 -0.45 1.06 -12.49
C ASP A 61 -0.35 -0.47 -12.65
N PRO A 62 -0.34 -1.01 -13.89
CA PRO A 62 -0.26 -2.46 -14.12
C PRO A 62 1.13 -3.06 -13.77
N SER A 63 2.16 -2.23 -13.63
CA SER A 63 3.54 -2.64 -13.32
C SER A 63 3.76 -2.84 -11.83
N ILE A 64 2.87 -2.32 -10.98
CA ILE A 64 2.95 -2.46 -9.51
C ILE A 64 1.79 -3.31 -9.02
N LYS A 65 2.13 -4.29 -8.18
CA LYS A 65 1.15 -5.18 -7.55
C LYS A 65 1.26 -5.09 -6.03
N PHE A 66 0.30 -4.43 -5.42
CA PHE A 66 0.06 -4.43 -3.98
C PHE A 66 -0.52 -5.78 -3.54
N THR A 67 0.16 -6.41 -2.60
CA THR A 67 -0.33 -7.54 -1.80
C THR A 67 -0.73 -7.02 -0.42
N VAL A 68 -1.54 -7.79 0.30
CA VAL A 68 -1.96 -7.41 1.65
C VAL A 68 -1.98 -8.65 2.53
N GLU A 69 -1.47 -8.47 3.73
CA GLU A 69 -1.63 -9.41 4.81
C GLU A 69 -2.41 -8.73 5.93
N VAL A 70 -3.48 -9.39 6.36
CA VAL A 70 -4.41 -8.80 7.34
C VAL A 70 -4.05 -9.33 8.72
N GLN A 71 -4.09 -8.45 9.71
CA GLN A 71 -3.92 -8.80 11.11
C GLN A 71 -4.82 -10.00 11.49
N ASN A 72 -4.26 -10.96 12.21
CA ASN A 72 -4.99 -12.09 12.76
C ASN A 72 -4.68 -12.22 14.25
N SER A 73 -5.73 -12.35 15.08
CA SER A 73 -5.58 -12.60 16.52
C SER A 73 -4.67 -11.58 17.22
N ASN A 74 -4.86 -10.29 16.91
CA ASN A 74 -4.07 -9.15 17.38
C ASN A 74 -2.58 -9.18 17.00
N LYS A 75 -2.19 -10.01 16.04
CA LYS A 75 -0.81 -10.10 15.54
C LYS A 75 -0.76 -9.71 14.07
N LEU A 76 0.28 -8.95 13.74
CA LEU A 76 0.64 -8.71 12.36
C LEU A 76 1.65 -9.80 11.95
N PRO A 77 1.56 -10.28 10.70
CA PRO A 77 2.67 -11.03 10.13
C PRO A 77 3.92 -10.14 10.16
N PHE A 78 5.03 -10.73 10.58
CA PHE A 78 6.32 -10.06 10.61
C PHE A 78 7.12 -10.58 9.43
N LEU A 79 7.51 -9.66 8.53
CA LEU A 79 8.46 -9.82 7.42
C LEU A 79 8.64 -11.28 6.98
N ASP A 80 7.91 -11.69 5.94
CA ASP A 80 8.11 -12.98 5.27
C ASP A 80 9.53 -13.09 4.67
#